data_AF-D4DBP1-F1
#
_entry.id   AF-D4DBP1-F1
#
_cell.length_a   1.000
_cell.length_b   1.000
_cell.length_c   1.000
_cell.angle_alpha   90.00
_cell.angle_beta   90.00
_cell.angle_gamma   90.00
#
_symmetry.space_group_name_H-M   'P 1'
#
loop_
_entity.id
_entity.type
_entity.pdbx_description
1 polymer ?
#
loop_
_entity_poly.entity_id
_entity_poly.type
_entity_poly.pdbx_seq_one_letter_code
_entity_poly.pdbx_strand_id
1 'polypeptide(L)'
;MKTVAQNETVQFRIRRLIASQHEHEKTWWQGRQRLLAKQKARAGNQKKLDEVLYEFQQAPEEDELEIKRYDDKVYKASVEMSKALHSELKAMGIPFFAIKEELIQPAPLGPSSKPENTGNSTERCITAEEAKALQLRMLDLLQDLCKE
;
A
#
# COMPACT_ATOMS: atom_id res chain seq x y z
N MET A 1 -18.92 -14.81 -5.75
CA MET A 1 -19.16 -13.79 -4.70
C MET A 1 -20.42 -13.98 -3.87
N LYS A 2 -21.33 -14.91 -4.22
CA LYS A 2 -22.48 -15.25 -3.35
C LYS A 2 -22.05 -15.64 -1.93
N THR A 3 -20.92 -16.33 -1.77
CA THR A 3 -20.39 -16.76 -0.47
C THR A 3 -19.97 -15.60 0.44
N VAL A 4 -19.35 -14.55 -0.10
CA VAL A 4 -18.98 -13.34 0.66
C VAL A 4 -20.22 -12.50 0.97
N ALA A 5 -21.15 -12.37 0.01
CA ALA A 5 -22.43 -11.70 0.22
C ALA A 5 -23.31 -12.40 1.27
N GLN A 6 -23.21 -13.73 1.38
CA GLN A 6 -23.99 -14.53 2.32
C GLN A 6 -23.32 -14.68 3.70
N ASN A 7 -22.05 -14.32 3.83
CA ASN A 7 -21.32 -14.49 5.08
C ASN A 7 -21.06 -13.14 5.76
N GLU A 8 -21.94 -12.78 6.68
CA GLU A 8 -21.88 -11.54 7.46
C GLU A 8 -20.56 -11.40 8.24
N THR A 9 -19.97 -12.52 8.71
CA THR A 9 -18.70 -12.47 9.46
C THR A 9 -17.53 -12.04 8.56
N VAL A 10 -17.52 -12.48 7.30
CA VAL A 10 -16.50 -12.08 6.32
C VAL A 10 -16.69 -10.61 5.93
N GLN A 11 -17.93 -10.17 5.73
CA GLN A 11 -18.21 -8.75 5.46
C GLN A 11 -17.80 -7.85 6.62
N PHE A 12 -18.13 -8.21 7.86
CA PHE A 12 -17.74 -7.44 9.04
C PHE A 12 -16.22 -7.32 9.15
N ARG A 13 -15.49 -8.42 8.91
CA ARG A 13 -14.02 -8.40 8.89
C ARG A 13 -13.48 -7.48 7.80
N ILE A 14 -14.00 -7.56 6.57
CA ILE A 14 -13.59 -6.68 5.47
C ILE A 14 -13.86 -5.20 5.80
N ARG A 15 -15.04 -4.87 6.35
CA ARG A 15 -15.36 -3.51 6.80
C ARG A 15 -14.38 -3.02 7.87
N ARG A 16 -14.03 -3.88 8.83
CA ARG A 16 -13.04 -3.57 9.87
C ARG A 16 -11.65 -3.34 9.27
N LEU A 17 -11.24 -4.13 8.28
CA LEU A 17 -9.96 -3.94 7.58
C LEU A 17 -9.92 -2.58 6.85
N ILE A 18 -11.00 -2.22 6.14
CA ILE A 18 -11.14 -0.91 5.47
C ILE A 18 -11.08 0.24 6.49
N ALA A 19 -11.80 0.12 7.61
CA ALA A 19 -11.79 1.13 8.65
C ALA A 19 -10.39 1.31 9.27
N SER A 20 -9.69 0.21 9.54
CA SER A 20 -8.31 0.23 10.06
C SER A 20 -7.35 0.90 9.08
N GLN A 21 -7.48 0.62 7.78
CA GLN A 21 -6.69 1.27 6.74
C GLN A 21 -6.89 2.79 6.77
N HIS A 22 -8.15 3.25 6.74
CA HIS A 22 -8.45 4.69 6.78
C HIS A 22 -7.93 5.36 8.06
N GLU A 23 -7.95 4.66 9.20
CA GLU A 23 -7.42 5.18 10.46
C GLU A 23 -5.89 5.37 10.39
N HIS A 24 -5.16 4.41 9.82
CA HIS A 24 -3.71 4.53 9.60
C HIS A 24 -3.39 5.69 8.65
N GLU A 25 -4.10 5.79 7.53
CA GLU A 25 -3.92 6.88 6.56
C GLU A 25 -4.19 8.25 7.20
N LYS A 26 -5.27 8.37 7.97
CA LYS A 26 -5.59 9.59 8.72
C LYS A 26 -4.50 9.92 9.73
N THR A 27 -3.97 8.92 10.43
CA THR A 27 -2.90 9.09 11.42
C THR A 27 -1.60 9.56 10.76
N TRP A 28 -1.23 8.97 9.63
CA TRP A 28 -0.05 9.39 8.85
C TRP A 28 -0.21 10.80 8.30
N TRP A 29 -1.38 11.13 7.77
CA TRP A 29 -1.68 12.48 7.30
C TRP A 29 -1.58 13.50 8.42
N GLN A 30 -2.20 13.22 9.58
CA GLN A 30 -2.09 14.10 10.75
C GLN A 30 -0.64 14.24 11.24
N GLY A 31 0.14 13.15 11.22
CA GLY A 31 1.55 13.18 11.57
C GLY A 31 2.34 14.12 10.65
N ARG A 32 2.10 14.05 9.34
CA ARG A 32 2.71 14.97 8.36
C ARG A 32 2.28 16.42 8.58
N GLN A 33 0.99 16.67 8.84
CA GLN A 33 0.50 18.02 9.15
C GLN A 33 1.16 18.60 10.41
N ARG A 34 1.34 17.78 11.45
CA ARG A 34 2.06 18.18 12.67
C ARG A 34 3.53 18.51 12.39
N LEU A 35 4.20 17.77 11.49
CA LEU A 35 5.57 18.09 11.09
C LEU A 35 5.66 19.42 10.34
N LEU A 36 4.78 19.65 9.37
CA LEU A 36 4.73 20.94 8.66
C LEU A 36 4.42 22.12 9.59
N ALA A 37 3.51 21.94 10.54
CA ALA A 37 3.22 22.97 11.55
C ALA A 37 4.46 23.27 12.43
N LYS A 38 5.23 22.24 12.81
CA LYS A 38 6.49 22.41 13.54
C LYS A 38 7.52 23.16 12.71
N GLN A 39 7.72 22.81 11.45
CA GLN A 39 8.65 23.49 10.55
C GLN A 39 8.26 24.95 10.33
N LYS A 40 6.96 25.24 10.13
CA LYS A 40 6.46 26.62 10.03
C LYS A 40 6.67 27.42 11.32
N ALA A 41 6.50 26.80 12.49
CA ALA A 41 6.79 27.42 13.78
C ALA A 41 8.30 27.68 13.97
N ARG A 42 9.17 26.74 13.55
CA ARG A 42 10.63 26.94 13.54
C ARG A 42 11.01 28.09 12.62
N ALA A 43 10.53 28.13 11.38
CA ALA A 43 10.79 29.22 10.45
C ALA A 43 10.30 30.58 10.97
N GLY A 44 9.15 30.62 11.64
CA GLY A 44 8.64 31.84 12.28
C GLY A 44 9.49 32.32 13.45
N ASN A 45 10.03 31.40 14.26
CA ASN A 45 10.93 31.72 15.37
C ASN A 45 12.34 32.09 14.86
N GLN A 46 12.81 31.41 13.82
CA GLN A 46 14.11 31.69 13.19
C GLN A 46 14.11 33.08 12.56
N LYS A 47 13.04 33.54 11.92
CA LYS A 47 12.94 34.94 11.45
C LYS A 47 13.11 35.98 12.58
N LYS A 48 12.55 35.70 13.76
CA LYS A 48 12.71 36.58 14.94
C LYS A 48 14.13 36.53 15.52
N LEU A 49 14.82 35.39 15.36
CA LEU A 49 16.20 35.21 15.80
C LEU A 49 17.22 35.74 14.80
N ASP A 50 16.95 35.64 13.49
CA ASP A 50 17.78 36.13 12.38
C ASP A 50 17.80 37.67 12.36
N GLU A 51 16.71 38.31 12.81
CA GLU A 51 16.66 39.76 13.12
C GLU A 51 17.64 40.17 14.24
N VAL A 52 18.07 39.20 15.07
CA VAL A 52 18.99 39.41 16.21
C VAL A 52 20.37 38.81 15.96
N LEU A 53 20.51 37.79 15.11
CA LEU A 53 21.76 37.05 14.89
C LEU A 53 21.83 36.44 13.48
N TYR A 54 22.70 37.00 12.64
CA TYR A 54 22.89 36.69 11.21
C TYR A 54 23.45 35.28 10.90
N GLU A 55 23.59 34.38 11.88
CA GLU A 55 24.49 33.21 11.77
C GLU A 55 23.81 31.85 11.52
N PHE A 56 22.48 31.75 11.36
CA PHE A 56 21.83 30.44 11.22
C PHE A 56 21.00 30.30 9.93
N GLN A 57 21.67 30.09 8.80
CA GLN A 57 21.06 29.89 7.48
C GLN A 57 20.84 28.40 7.07
N GLN A 58 21.01 27.43 7.97
CA GLN A 58 20.99 26.00 7.63
C GLN A 58 19.60 25.30 7.61
N ALA A 59 18.51 26.00 7.91
CA ALA A 59 17.21 25.35 8.18
C ALA A 59 16.43 24.70 6.99
N PRO A 60 16.46 25.19 5.74
CA PRO A 60 15.53 24.69 4.72
C PRO A 60 15.88 23.29 4.20
N GLU A 61 17.17 22.94 4.10
CA GLU A 61 17.59 21.61 3.62
C GLU A 61 17.29 20.51 4.66
N GLU A 62 17.42 20.81 5.95
CA GLU A 62 17.12 19.87 7.03
C GLU A 62 15.62 19.55 7.11
N ASP A 63 14.76 20.56 6.89
CA ASP A 63 13.31 20.41 6.90
C ASP A 63 12.82 19.50 5.74
N GLU A 64 13.40 19.63 4.55
CA GLU A 64 13.11 18.73 3.42
C GLU A 64 13.53 17.28 3.70
N LEU A 65 14.71 17.09 4.30
CA LEU A 65 15.20 15.77 4.69
C LEU A 65 14.33 15.16 5.80
N GLU A 66 13.82 15.96 6.75
CA GLU A 66 12.90 15.52 7.79
C GLU A 66 11.58 15.01 7.19
N ILE A 67 11.03 15.70 6.20
CA ILE A 67 9.83 15.26 5.47
C ILE A 67 10.11 13.95 4.73
N LYS A 68 11.22 13.86 3.98
CA LYS A 68 11.59 12.64 3.25
C LYS A 68 11.71 11.43 4.17
N ARG A 69 12.38 11.60 5.32
CA ARG A 69 12.50 10.54 6.35
C ARG A 69 11.14 10.13 6.91
N TYR A 70 10.20 11.06 7.03
CA TYR A 70 8.84 10.73 7.47
C TYR A 70 8.08 9.96 6.38
N ASP A 71 8.15 10.42 5.13
CA ASP A 71 7.51 9.76 4.00
C ASP A 71 8.05 8.33 3.81
N ASP A 72 9.36 8.11 3.99
CA ASP A 72 9.97 6.77 3.98
C ASP A 72 9.42 5.86 5.10
N LYS A 73 9.17 6.42 6.30
CA LYS A 73 8.56 5.66 7.40
C LYS A 73 7.12 5.30 7.10
N VAL A 74 6.35 6.23 6.55
CA VAL A 74 4.96 6.01 6.12
C VAL A 74 4.92 4.95 5.03
N TYR A 75 5.82 5.00 4.06
CA TYR A 75 5.93 4.00 3.00
C TYR A 75 6.23 2.60 3.55
N LYS A 76 7.21 2.47 4.45
CA LYS A 76 7.50 1.17 5.08
C LYS A 76 6.29 0.64 5.86
N ALA A 77 5.64 1.49 6.64
CA ALA A 77 4.45 1.12 7.41
C ALA A 77 3.26 0.74 6.50
N SER A 78 3.07 1.45 5.37
CA SER A 78 1.99 1.13 4.42
C SER A 78 2.22 -0.17 3.68
N VAL A 79 3.49 -0.49 3.35
CA VAL A 79 3.87 -1.79 2.78
C VAL A 79 3.60 -2.92 3.77
N GLU A 80 3.95 -2.74 5.04
CA GLU A 80 3.68 -3.72 6.10
C GLU A 80 2.17 -3.93 6.31
N MET A 81 1.41 -2.83 6.40
CA MET A 81 -0.06 -2.86 6.47
C MET A 81 -0.66 -3.62 5.27
N SER A 82 -0.21 -3.32 4.05
CA SER A 82 -0.69 -3.99 2.83
C SER A 82 -0.42 -5.50 2.86
N LYS A 83 0.76 -5.93 3.34
CA LYS A 83 1.09 -7.35 3.52
C LYS A 83 0.17 -8.02 4.55
N ALA A 84 -0.10 -7.36 5.68
CA ALA A 84 -1.02 -7.89 6.69
C ALA A 84 -2.44 -8.03 6.12
N LEU A 85 -2.96 -6.99 5.46
CA LEU A 85 -4.26 -7.04 4.77
C LEU A 85 -4.32 -8.18 3.75
N HIS A 86 -3.28 -8.36 2.94
CA HIS A 86 -3.19 -9.45 1.98
C HIS A 86 -3.26 -10.83 2.65
N SER A 87 -2.57 -11.02 3.79
CA SER A 87 -2.62 -12.27 4.55
C SER A 87 -4.00 -12.56 5.15
N GLU A 88 -4.71 -11.53 5.62
CA GLU A 88 -6.08 -11.66 6.12
C GLU A 88 -7.06 -12.07 5.00
N LEU A 89 -6.97 -11.43 3.83
CA LEU A 89 -7.78 -11.78 2.65
C LEU A 89 -7.49 -13.21 2.19
N LYS A 90 -6.22 -13.63 2.21
CA LYS A 90 -5.79 -15.00 1.93
C LYS A 90 -6.35 -16.00 2.95
N ALA A 91 -6.32 -15.68 4.24
CA ALA A 91 -6.87 -16.53 5.31
C ALA A 91 -8.39 -16.70 5.22
N MET A 92 -9.10 -15.67 4.73
CA MET A 92 -10.54 -15.75 4.43
C MET A 92 -10.84 -16.54 3.14
N GLY A 93 -9.82 -17.01 2.41
CA GLY A 93 -9.98 -17.78 1.18
C GLY A 93 -10.53 -16.94 0.03
N ILE A 94 -10.31 -15.62 0.04
CA ILE A 94 -10.79 -14.73 -1.02
C ILE A 94 -10.07 -15.08 -2.33
N PRO A 95 -10.80 -15.26 -3.45
CA PRO A 95 -10.20 -15.61 -4.73
C PRO A 95 -9.13 -14.58 -5.15
N PHE A 96 -8.13 -15.03 -5.90
CA PHE A 96 -6.98 -14.22 -6.34
C PHE A 96 -5.96 -13.83 -5.25
N PHE A 97 -6.31 -13.92 -3.96
CA PHE A 97 -5.37 -13.74 -2.83
C PHE A 97 -4.83 -15.07 -2.30
N ALA A 98 -5.57 -16.16 -2.49
CA ALA A 98 -5.17 -17.52 -2.10
C ALA A 98 -4.64 -18.37 -3.27
N ILE A 99 -4.29 -17.76 -4.40
CA ILE A 99 -3.72 -18.49 -5.55
C ILE A 99 -2.34 -19.04 -5.18
N LYS A 100 -2.06 -20.28 -5.60
CA LYS A 100 -0.74 -20.88 -5.46
C LYS A 100 0.24 -20.14 -6.38
N GLU A 101 1.37 -19.71 -5.85
CA GLU A 101 2.42 -18.99 -6.59
C GLU A 101 2.94 -19.78 -7.80
N GLU A 102 2.77 -21.10 -7.80
CA GLU A 102 3.06 -22.02 -8.91
C GLU A 102 2.23 -21.76 -10.18
N LEU A 103 1.07 -21.11 -10.07
CA LEU A 103 0.20 -20.75 -11.18
C LEU A 103 0.54 -19.37 -11.78
N ILE A 104 1.49 -18.66 -11.18
CA ILE A 104 1.93 -17.34 -11.63
C ILE A 104 3.21 -17.52 -12.44
N GLN A 105 3.14 -17.24 -13.74
CA GLN A 105 4.33 -17.33 -14.58
C GLN A 105 5.28 -16.17 -14.22
N PRO A 106 6.54 -16.45 -13.81
CA PRO A 106 7.53 -15.40 -13.64
C PRO A 106 7.82 -14.77 -15.01
N ALA A 107 7.96 -13.43 -15.04
CA ALA A 107 8.21 -12.68 -16.26
C ALA A 107 9.43 -13.26 -17.01
N PRO A 108 9.38 -13.41 -18.35
CA PRO A 108 10.46 -14.03 -19.10
C PRO A 108 11.71 -13.13 -19.08
N LEU A 109 12.70 -13.52 -18.29
CA LEU A 109 14.04 -12.96 -18.33
C LEU A 109 14.84 -13.67 -19.45
N GLY A 110 14.90 -13.04 -20.63
CA GLY A 110 16.00 -13.21 -21.59
C GLY A 110 15.73 -14.06 -22.85
N PRO A 111 16.33 -13.68 -24.01
CA PRO A 111 16.13 -14.36 -25.29
C PRO A 111 17.22 -15.42 -25.51
N SER A 112 17.08 -16.61 -24.95
CA SER A 112 17.76 -17.79 -25.52
C SER A 112 17.19 -19.06 -24.93
N SER A 113 16.32 -19.73 -25.69
CA SER A 113 16.14 -21.19 -25.80
C SER A 113 14.91 -21.45 -26.68
N LYS A 114 15.12 -21.90 -27.92
CA LYS A 114 14.04 -22.49 -28.76
C LYS A 114 13.95 -24.01 -28.48
N PRO A 115 12.98 -24.75 -29.05
CA PRO A 115 11.63 -24.90 -28.55
C PRO A 115 11.28 -26.40 -28.40
N GLU A 116 10.90 -26.88 -27.22
CA GLU A 116 10.36 -28.23 -27.10
C GLU A 116 8.90 -28.22 -26.67
N ASN A 117 8.11 -28.80 -27.57
CA ASN A 117 6.69 -28.98 -27.57
C ASN A 117 6.20 -29.68 -26.28
N THR A 118 5.53 -28.95 -25.40
CA THR A 118 4.60 -29.51 -24.42
C THR A 118 3.26 -28.80 -24.61
N GLY A 119 2.34 -29.46 -25.30
CA GLY A 119 0.98 -28.98 -25.47
C GLY A 119 0.28 -28.75 -24.12
N ASN A 120 -0.54 -27.70 -24.10
CA ASN A 120 -1.71 -27.53 -23.21
C ASN A 120 -1.47 -27.01 -21.78
N SER A 121 -0.31 -26.42 -21.44
CA SER A 121 -0.11 -25.81 -20.09
C SER A 121 0.08 -24.29 -20.09
N THR A 122 0.34 -23.65 -21.23
CA THR A 122 0.48 -22.20 -21.33
C THR A 122 -0.84 -21.43 -21.28
N GLU A 123 -1.99 -22.11 -21.45
CA GLU A 123 -3.33 -21.50 -21.36
C GLU A 123 -3.84 -21.33 -19.91
N ARG A 124 -3.10 -21.80 -18.90
CA ARG A 124 -3.56 -21.83 -17.49
C ARG A 124 -2.71 -21.01 -16.52
N CYS A 125 -1.61 -20.42 -16.97
CA CYS A 125 -0.75 -19.60 -16.12
C CYS A 125 -1.09 -18.12 -16.30
N ILE A 126 -1.42 -17.44 -15.21
CA ILE A 126 -1.72 -16.02 -15.19
C ILE A 126 -0.39 -15.28 -15.00
N THR A 127 -0.13 -14.22 -15.75
CA THR A 127 1.07 -13.40 -15.52
C THR A 127 0.97 -12.65 -14.19
N ALA A 128 2.10 -12.30 -13.58
CA ALA A 128 2.09 -11.56 -12.31
C ALA A 128 1.33 -10.22 -12.39
N GLU A 129 1.31 -9.58 -13.56
CA GLU A 129 0.59 -8.33 -13.81
C GLU A 129 -0.91 -8.55 -13.90
N GLU A 130 -1.36 -9.58 -14.62
CA GLU A 130 -2.77 -9.97 -14.70
C GLU A 130 -3.32 -10.41 -13.35
N ALA A 131 -2.53 -11.16 -12.56
CA ALA A 131 -2.92 -11.56 -11.21
C ALA A 131 -3.16 -10.34 -10.31
N LYS A 132 -2.30 -9.31 -10.40
CA LYS A 132 -2.51 -8.05 -9.68
C LYS A 132 -3.75 -7.30 -10.18
N ALA A 133 -3.97 -7.23 -11.50
CA ALA A 133 -5.15 -6.59 -12.06
C ALA A 133 -6.45 -7.28 -11.58
N LEU A 134 -6.46 -8.61 -11.51
CA LEU A 134 -7.58 -9.38 -10.96
C LEU A 134 -7.78 -9.17 -9.46
N GLN A 135 -6.69 -9.10 -8.68
CA GLN A 135 -6.74 -8.74 -7.26
C GLN A 135 -7.35 -7.36 -7.03
N LEU A 136 -6.96 -6.35 -7.81
CA LEU A 136 -7.52 -5.00 -7.73
C LEU A 136 -9.02 -4.98 -8.03
N ARG A 137 -9.44 -5.62 -9.14
CA ARG A 137 -10.87 -5.73 -9.45
C ARG A 137 -11.66 -6.47 -8.37
N MET A 138 -11.05 -7.47 -7.72
CA MET A 138 -11.67 -8.17 -6.60
C MET A 138 -11.82 -7.26 -5.38
N LEU A 139 -10.83 -6.41 -5.07
CA LEU A 139 -10.93 -5.44 -3.99
C LEU A 139 -12.05 -4.43 -4.24
N ASP A 140 -12.16 -3.90 -5.47
CA ASP A 140 -13.25 -2.98 -5.84
C ASP A 140 -14.63 -3.62 -5.58
N LEU A 141 -14.80 -4.87 -6.03
CA LEU A 141 -16.04 -5.61 -5.82
C LEU A 141 -16.32 -5.91 -4.34
N LEU A 142 -15.29 -6.25 -3.55
CA LEU A 142 -15.43 -6.44 -2.10
C LEU A 142 -15.81 -5.14 -1.41
N GLN A 143 -15.24 -4.02 -1.84
CA GLN A 143 -15.57 -2.70 -1.32
C GLN A 143 -17.03 -2.38 -1.63
N ASP A 144 -17.50 -2.57 -2.86
CA ASP A 144 -18.88 -2.31 -3.25
C ASP A 144 -19.89 -3.16 -2.48
N LEU A 145 -19.61 -4.46 -2.30
CA LEU A 145 -20.49 -5.35 -1.52
C LEU A 145 -20.51 -5.03 -0.02
N CYS A 146 -19.47 -4.39 0.51
CA CYS A 146 -19.38 -4.03 1.93
C CYS A 146 -19.74 -2.57 2.21
N LYS A 147 -20.12 -1.79 1.18
CA LYS A 147 -20.65 -0.41 1.31
C LYS A 147 -22.12 -0.39 1.77
N GLU A 148 -22.85 -1.49 1.58
CA GLU A 148 -24.21 -1.71 2.11
C GLU A 148 -24.18 -2.05 3.61
#